data_AF-A0AAA9ZQG2-F1
#
_entry.id   AF-A0AAA9ZQG2-F1
#
_cell.length_a   1.000
_cell.length_b   1.000
_cell.length_c   1.000
_cell.angle_alpha   90.00
_cell.angle_beta   90.00
_cell.angle_gamma   90.00
#
_symmetry.space_group_name_H-M   'P 1'
#
loop_
_entity.id
_entity.type
_entity.pdbx_description
1 polymer ?
#
loop_
_entity_poly.entity_id
_entity_poly.type
_entity_poly.pdbx_seq_one_letter_code
_entity_poly.pdbx_strand_id
1 'polypeptide(L)'
;MEGWNINPFKFNHLPETQTRKEWIRWKRNFEVIVAASEEKNSTKIKNILLAKGGLELQDLIYSIEGADVIEDIEKGIDPYKVAIAKLDDHFAPKQHESFERNEFCKLSPDVNQEGTRETLSKFLMRCAEQAKRCNFGRTEVESRELRIIDKVIFYAPTELKERLLQKEKLTMAQLSRIVSSYESIKLQAKAIENTVPGDATVAAGLIYIVLF
;
A
#
# COMPACT_ATOMS: atom_id res chain seq x y z
N MET A 1 34.01 6.81 8.84
CA MET A 1 32.96 6.76 7.80
C MET A 1 33.23 7.66 6.58
N GLU A 2 34.28 8.48 6.56
CA GLU A 2 34.52 9.48 5.50
C GLU A 2 34.88 8.90 4.12
N GLY A 3 35.44 7.69 4.07
CA GLY A 3 35.78 7.00 2.81
C GLY A 3 34.61 6.26 2.12
N TRP A 4 33.44 6.18 2.76
CA TRP A 4 32.29 5.47 2.19
C TRP A 4 31.38 6.46 1.45
N ASN A 5 31.29 6.29 0.13
CA ASN A 5 30.40 7.08 -0.70
C ASN A 5 29.03 6.39 -0.79
N ILE A 6 27.99 7.10 -0.38
CA ILE A 6 26.59 6.69 -0.51
C ILE A 6 25.85 7.86 -1.14
N ASN A 7 25.05 7.57 -2.16
CA ASN A 7 24.24 8.59 -2.81
C ASN A 7 23.18 9.12 -1.83
N PRO A 8 22.89 10.43 -1.84
CA PRO A 8 21.77 10.98 -1.08
C PRO A 8 20.45 10.27 -1.38
N PHE A 9 19.62 10.11 -0.36
CA PHE A 9 18.30 9.52 -0.51
C PHE A 9 17.32 10.57 -1.02
N LYS A 10 17.01 10.51 -2.33
CA LYS A 10 16.06 11.40 -2.98
C LYS A 10 14.75 10.66 -3.21
N PHE A 11 13.66 11.12 -2.60
CA PHE A 11 12.37 10.43 -2.62
C PHE A 11 11.19 11.32 -3.01
N ASN A 12 11.32 12.64 -3.02
CA ASN A 12 10.21 13.56 -3.31
C ASN A 12 9.60 13.40 -4.71
N HIS A 13 10.33 12.78 -5.65
CA HIS A 13 9.89 12.53 -7.02
C HIS A 13 9.36 11.10 -7.25
N LEU A 14 9.44 10.23 -6.23
CA LEU A 14 9.06 8.83 -6.34
C LEU A 14 7.60 8.64 -5.89
N PRO A 15 6.83 7.76 -6.57
CA PRO A 15 5.55 7.29 -6.02
C PRO A 15 5.77 6.62 -4.66
N GLU A 16 4.82 6.76 -3.72
CA GLU A 16 4.93 6.19 -2.35
C GLU A 16 5.31 4.71 -2.34
N THR A 17 4.79 3.92 -3.30
CA THR A 17 5.08 2.48 -3.45
C THR A 17 6.54 2.20 -3.81
N GLN A 18 7.20 3.10 -4.55
CA GLN A 18 8.61 3.02 -4.90
C GLN A 18 9.49 3.61 -3.79
N THR A 19 9.04 4.70 -3.16
CA THR A 19 9.74 5.37 -2.06
C THR A 19 10.12 4.40 -0.94
N ARG A 20 9.19 3.54 -0.51
CA ARG A 20 9.50 2.52 0.50
C ARG A 20 10.62 1.56 0.06
N LYS A 21 10.51 1.05 -1.16
CA LYS A 21 11.47 0.06 -1.67
C LYS A 21 12.88 0.66 -1.73
N GLU A 22 12.99 1.89 -2.20
CA GLU A 22 14.25 2.61 -2.23
C GLU A 22 14.74 2.97 -0.81
N TRP A 23 13.84 3.32 0.11
CA TRP A 23 14.18 3.56 1.52
C TRP A 23 14.81 2.31 2.17
N ILE A 24 14.16 1.14 2.05
CA ILE A 24 14.69 -0.13 2.59
C ILE A 24 16.06 -0.45 2.00
N ARG A 25 16.21 -0.25 0.69
CA ARG A 25 17.48 -0.50 -0.01
C ARG A 25 18.59 0.43 0.48
N TRP A 26 18.28 1.72 0.59
CA TRP A 26 19.21 2.75 1.02
C TRP A 26 19.62 2.58 2.49
N LYS A 27 18.63 2.39 3.38
CA LYS A 27 18.83 2.14 4.81
C LYS A 27 19.74 0.93 5.05
N ARG A 28 19.48 -0.19 4.37
CA ARG A 28 20.32 -1.39 4.47
C ARG A 28 21.76 -1.12 4.07
N ASN A 29 22.00 -0.32 3.01
CA ASN A 29 23.35 0.06 2.62
C ASN A 29 24.03 0.92 3.71
N PHE A 30 23.29 1.85 4.30
CA PHE A 30 23.78 2.66 5.41
C PHE A 30 24.10 1.81 6.65
N GLU A 31 23.24 0.87 7.04
CA GLU A 31 23.45 -0.05 8.17
C GLU A 31 24.72 -0.91 7.99
N VAL A 32 25.00 -1.37 6.77
CA VAL A 32 26.24 -2.08 6.45
C VAL A 32 27.47 -1.20 6.67
N ILE A 33 27.41 0.08 6.27
CA ILE A 33 28.51 1.04 6.50
C ILE A 33 28.70 1.31 7.99
N VAL A 34 27.62 1.46 8.76
CA VAL A 34 27.68 1.66 10.21
C VAL A 34 28.34 0.45 10.87
N ALA A 35 27.90 -0.77 10.52
CA ALA A 35 28.47 -2.01 11.05
C ALA A 35 29.97 -2.14 10.72
N ALA A 36 30.39 -1.75 9.51
CA ALA A 36 31.80 -1.77 9.10
C ALA A 36 32.65 -0.67 9.76
N SER A 37 32.03 0.40 10.28
CA SER A 37 32.74 1.55 10.84
C SER A 37 33.07 1.43 12.33
N GLU A 38 32.53 0.42 13.02
CA GLU A 38 32.63 0.20 14.47
C GLU A 38 32.15 1.38 15.35
N GLU A 39 31.51 2.39 14.77
CA GLU A 39 30.96 3.53 15.52
C GLU A 39 29.79 3.08 16.39
N LYS A 40 29.77 3.53 17.64
CA LYS A 40 28.76 3.15 18.65
C LYS A 40 27.99 4.34 19.21
N ASN A 41 28.45 5.57 18.98
CA ASN A 41 27.75 6.76 19.45
C ASN A 41 26.49 7.00 18.62
N SER A 42 25.31 6.79 19.20
CA SER A 42 24.02 6.92 18.51
C SER A 42 23.77 8.31 17.94
N THR A 43 24.15 9.36 18.67
CA THR A 43 24.04 10.74 18.20
C THR A 43 24.88 10.97 16.93
N LYS A 44 26.11 10.48 16.92
CA LYS A 44 27.01 10.60 15.76
C LYS A 44 26.51 9.79 14.57
N ILE A 45 25.99 8.58 14.80
CA ILE A 45 25.40 7.76 13.73
C ILE A 45 24.17 8.46 13.14
N LYS A 46 23.28 9.05 13.96
CA LYS A 46 22.14 9.87 13.49
C LYS A 46 22.62 11.04 12.63
N ASN A 47 23.63 11.78 13.07
CA ASN A 47 24.14 12.92 12.30
C ASN A 47 24.74 12.48 10.96
N ILE A 48 25.43 11.34 10.93
CA ILE A 48 25.96 10.76 9.70
C ILE A 48 24.84 10.27 8.78
N LEU A 49 23.77 9.66 9.32
CA LEU A 49 22.55 9.30 8.59
C LEU A 49 21.98 10.52 7.86
N LEU A 50 21.80 11.64 8.57
CA LEU A 50 21.26 12.88 8.02
C LEU A 50 22.19 13.52 6.99
N ALA A 51 23.50 13.56 7.27
CA ALA A 51 24.49 14.13 6.36
C ALA A 51 24.56 13.33 5.04
N LYS A 52 24.53 11.99 5.12
CA LYS A 52 24.59 11.11 3.96
C LYS A 52 23.24 10.96 3.24
N GLY A 53 22.14 11.06 3.96
CA GLY A 53 20.77 11.04 3.42
C GLY A 53 20.46 12.27 2.57
N GLY A 54 21.10 13.41 2.86
CA GLY A 54 20.90 14.65 2.12
C GLY A 54 19.71 15.47 2.61
N LEU A 55 19.49 16.62 1.96
CA LEU A 55 18.53 17.64 2.43
C LEU A 55 17.10 17.13 2.52
N GLU A 56 16.62 16.33 1.54
CA GLU A 56 15.25 15.79 1.57
C GLU A 56 14.98 14.96 2.84
N LEU A 57 15.97 14.17 3.29
CA LEU A 57 15.83 13.36 4.50
C LEU A 57 15.95 14.20 5.77
N GLN A 58 16.76 15.27 5.75
CA GLN A 58 16.89 16.22 6.86
C GLN A 58 15.59 16.98 7.09
N ASP A 59 15.03 17.58 6.03
CA ASP A 59 13.77 18.32 6.08
C ASP A 59 12.66 17.42 6.62
N LEU A 60 12.61 16.16 6.18
CA LEU A 60 11.65 15.19 6.68
C LEU A 60 11.81 14.93 8.18
N ILE A 61 13.01 14.60 8.65
CA ILE A 61 13.25 14.33 10.08
C ILE A 61 12.85 15.52 10.94
N TYR A 62 13.23 16.74 10.56
CA TYR A 62 12.89 17.94 11.33
C TYR A 62 11.40 18.30 11.25
N SER A 63 10.68 17.83 10.24
CA SER A 63 9.22 17.98 10.15
C SER A 63 8.43 16.97 11.00
N ILE A 64 9.02 15.82 11.36
CA ILE A 64 8.34 14.78 12.14
C ILE A 64 8.52 15.05 13.63
N GLU A 65 7.40 15.23 14.34
CA GLU A 65 7.41 15.42 15.79
C GLU A 65 8.05 14.23 16.52
N GLY A 66 9.03 14.55 17.38
CA GLY A 66 9.78 13.58 18.17
C GLY A 66 10.73 12.68 17.36
N ALA A 67 11.05 13.03 16.12
CA ALA A 67 12.07 12.31 15.35
C ALA A 67 13.50 12.80 15.62
N ASP A 68 13.68 14.08 15.94
CA ASP A 68 14.95 14.62 16.40
C ASP A 68 14.99 14.69 17.93
N VAL A 69 15.58 13.67 18.54
CA VAL A 69 15.75 13.59 20.01
C VAL A 69 17.22 13.69 20.39
N ILE A 70 17.45 14.15 21.62
CA ILE A 70 18.76 14.17 22.27
C ILE A 70 18.96 12.84 22.99
N GLU A 71 20.20 12.36 23.02
CA GLU A 71 20.57 11.16 23.75
C GLU A 71 20.31 11.32 25.24
N ASP A 72 19.60 10.36 25.83
CA ASP A 72 19.31 10.30 27.25
C ASP A 72 19.61 8.88 27.74
N ILE A 73 20.78 8.71 28.36
CA ILE A 73 21.26 7.40 28.82
C ILE A 73 20.38 6.87 29.96
N GLU A 74 19.89 7.74 30.84
CA GLU A 74 19.08 7.35 31.99
C GLU A 74 17.70 6.86 31.57
N LYS A 75 17.12 7.46 30.53
CA LYS A 75 15.84 7.03 29.94
C LYS A 75 15.99 6.01 28.81
N GLY A 76 17.22 5.61 28.46
CA GLY A 76 17.50 4.66 27.38
C GLY A 76 17.12 5.18 25.99
N ILE A 77 17.14 6.50 25.78
CA ILE A 77 16.82 7.13 24.49
C ILE A 77 18.04 7.06 23.58
N ASP A 78 17.90 6.33 22.48
CA ASP A 78 18.87 6.20 21.40
C ASP A 78 18.39 7.04 20.20
N PRO A 79 19.01 8.21 19.92
CA PRO A 79 18.57 9.11 18.85
C PRO A 79 18.57 8.49 17.47
N TYR A 80 19.50 7.56 17.20
CA TYR A 80 19.55 6.89 15.91
C TYR A 80 18.39 5.92 15.74
N LYS A 81 18.10 5.10 16.76
CA LYS A 81 16.95 4.18 16.73
C LYS A 81 15.63 4.93 16.61
N VAL A 82 15.46 6.03 17.32
CA VAL A 82 14.25 6.86 17.24
C VAL A 82 14.08 7.44 15.83
N ALA A 83 15.13 8.03 15.26
CA ALA A 83 15.10 8.58 13.91
C ALA A 83 14.78 7.50 12.86
N ILE A 84 15.43 6.33 12.93
CA ILE A 84 15.16 5.22 12.02
C ILE A 84 13.72 4.72 12.15
N ALA A 85 13.21 4.56 13.38
CA ALA A 85 11.82 4.12 13.59
C ALA A 85 10.82 5.10 12.96
N LYS A 86 11.02 6.42 13.16
CA LYS A 86 10.16 7.45 12.58
C LYS A 86 10.23 7.49 11.05
N LEU A 87 11.41 7.29 10.48
CA LEU A 87 11.58 7.19 9.02
C LEU A 87 10.99 5.89 8.47
N ASP A 88 11.17 4.78 9.17
CA ASP A 88 10.55 3.50 8.82
C ASP A 88 9.03 3.59 8.86
N ASP A 89 8.45 4.31 9.82
CA ASP A 89 7.01 4.56 9.90
C ASP A 89 6.54 5.53 8.81
N HIS A 90 7.29 6.58 8.52
CA HIS A 90 6.93 7.56 7.48
C HIS A 90 6.99 6.94 6.08
N PHE A 91 8.06 6.21 5.79
CA PHE A 91 8.24 5.50 4.53
C PHE A 91 7.64 4.10 4.56
N ALA A 92 7.06 3.67 5.69
CA ALA A 92 6.21 2.51 5.69
C ALA A 92 5.21 2.77 4.57
N PRO A 93 4.99 1.77 3.71
CA PRO A 93 3.88 1.90 2.82
C PRO A 93 2.68 2.09 3.75
N LYS A 94 1.76 2.98 3.38
CA LYS A 94 0.35 2.69 3.66
C LYS A 94 0.01 1.42 2.85
N GLN A 95 0.68 0.30 3.15
CA GLN A 95 0.46 -0.97 2.48
C GLN A 95 -0.95 -1.30 2.88
N HIS A 96 -1.85 -1.19 1.92
CA HIS A 96 -3.08 -1.91 2.04
C HIS A 96 -2.68 -3.37 2.20
N GLU A 97 -2.80 -3.87 3.43
CA GLU A 97 -2.50 -5.28 3.72
C GLU A 97 -3.29 -6.17 2.75
N SER A 98 -4.50 -5.72 2.40
CA SER A 98 -5.36 -6.28 1.36
C SER A 98 -4.74 -6.30 -0.04
N PHE A 99 -3.96 -5.30 -0.43
CA PHE A 99 -3.26 -5.29 -1.72
C PHE A 99 -2.19 -6.38 -1.76
N GLU A 100 -1.31 -6.45 -0.76
CA GLU A 100 -0.23 -7.44 -0.72
C GLU A 100 -0.77 -8.88 -0.66
N ARG A 101 -1.84 -9.10 0.11
CA ARG A 101 -2.53 -10.40 0.12
C ARG A 101 -3.22 -10.70 -1.21
N ASN A 102 -3.73 -9.69 -1.92
CA ASN A 102 -4.29 -9.89 -3.25
C ASN A 102 -3.21 -10.25 -4.28
N GLU A 103 -2.05 -9.61 -4.23
CA GLU A 103 -0.89 -9.98 -5.04
C GLU A 103 -0.43 -11.41 -4.73
N PHE A 104 -0.40 -11.80 -3.44
CA PHE A 104 -0.14 -13.18 -3.05
C PHE A 104 -1.15 -14.17 -3.68
N CYS A 105 -2.44 -13.83 -3.67
CA CYS A 105 -3.49 -14.66 -4.28
C CYS A 105 -3.41 -14.76 -5.81
N LYS A 106 -2.77 -13.79 -6.48
CA LYS A 106 -2.55 -13.80 -7.93
C LYS A 106 -1.35 -14.66 -8.34
N LEU A 107 -0.45 -15.00 -7.41
CA LEU A 107 0.72 -15.80 -7.73
C LEU A 107 0.30 -17.14 -8.35
N SER A 108 0.81 -17.38 -9.55
CA SER A 108 0.68 -18.63 -10.26
C SER A 108 2.06 -19.05 -10.78
N PRO A 109 2.27 -20.36 -11.05
CA PRO A 109 3.52 -20.80 -11.61
C PRO A 109 3.81 -20.13 -12.96
N ASP A 110 4.96 -19.46 -13.05
CA ASP A 110 5.37 -18.78 -14.27
C ASP A 110 5.61 -19.80 -15.41
N VAL A 111 5.32 -19.38 -16.64
CA VAL A 111 5.62 -20.14 -17.86
C VAL A 111 6.53 -19.27 -18.72
N ASN A 112 7.69 -19.81 -19.10
CA ASN A 112 8.65 -19.07 -19.92
C ASN A 112 8.18 -18.98 -21.39
N GLN A 113 8.95 -18.26 -22.23
CA GLN A 113 8.62 -18.06 -23.65
C GLN A 113 8.56 -19.37 -24.45
N GLU A 114 9.26 -20.42 -24.00
CA GLU A 114 9.22 -21.75 -24.63
C GLU A 114 8.09 -22.64 -24.07
N GLY A 115 7.19 -22.12 -23.23
CA GLY A 115 6.10 -22.90 -22.64
C GLY A 115 6.52 -23.78 -21.46
N THR A 116 7.76 -23.66 -20.99
CA THR A 116 8.26 -24.45 -19.85
C THR A 116 7.77 -23.83 -18.54
N ARG A 117 7.06 -24.65 -17.76
CA ARG A 117 6.58 -24.29 -16.42
C ARG A 117 7.77 -24.17 -15.46
N GLU A 118 7.74 -23.16 -14.60
CA GLU A 118 8.72 -23.05 -13.53
C GLU A 118 8.71 -24.26 -12.56
N THR A 119 9.84 -24.48 -11.90
CA THR A 119 9.94 -25.52 -10.87
C THR A 119 9.17 -25.09 -9.61
N LEU A 120 8.63 -26.07 -8.88
CA LEU A 120 7.92 -25.79 -7.62
C LEU A 120 8.81 -25.13 -6.57
N SER A 121 10.12 -25.45 -6.53
CA SER A 121 11.06 -24.79 -5.62
C SER A 121 11.17 -23.30 -5.91
N LYS A 122 11.22 -22.90 -7.19
CA LYS A 122 11.25 -21.49 -7.58
C LYS A 122 9.94 -20.80 -7.24
N PHE A 123 8.80 -21.45 -7.50
CA PHE A 123 7.49 -20.94 -7.12
C PHE A 123 7.39 -20.70 -5.61
N LEU A 124 7.79 -21.69 -4.81
CA LEU A 124 7.80 -21.64 -3.35
C LEU A 124 8.61 -20.45 -2.83
N MET A 125 9.79 -20.20 -3.41
CA MET A 125 10.61 -19.04 -3.05
C MET A 125 9.89 -17.71 -3.31
N ARG A 126 9.20 -17.57 -4.45
CA ARG A 126 8.41 -16.37 -4.76
C ARG A 126 7.24 -16.19 -3.81
N CYS A 127 6.50 -17.27 -3.52
CA CYS A 127 5.42 -17.26 -2.53
C CYS A 127 5.92 -16.85 -1.15
N ALA A 128 7.04 -17.42 -0.69
CA ALA A 128 7.64 -17.08 0.60
C ALA A 128 8.07 -15.62 0.67
N GLU A 129 8.64 -15.08 -0.40
CA GLU A 129 9.04 -13.66 -0.45
C GLU A 129 7.84 -12.72 -0.42
N GLN A 130 6.78 -13.01 -1.18
CA GLN A 130 5.55 -12.21 -1.15
C GLN A 130 4.82 -12.32 0.19
N ALA A 131 4.84 -13.50 0.82
CA ALA A 131 4.22 -13.74 2.13
C ALA A 131 4.83 -12.87 3.25
N LYS A 132 6.13 -12.53 3.18
CA LYS A 132 6.79 -11.63 4.14
C LYS A 132 6.17 -10.22 4.18
N ARG A 133 5.48 -9.83 3.12
CA ARG A 133 4.81 -8.52 2.97
C ARG A 133 3.33 -8.57 3.36
N CYS A 134 2.80 -9.76 3.66
CA CYS A 134 1.38 -9.99 3.91
C CYS A 134 1.10 -10.08 5.41
N ASN A 135 0.12 -9.35 5.91
CA ASN A 135 -0.47 -9.60 7.22
C ASN A 135 -1.64 -10.59 7.10
N PHE A 136 -1.42 -11.85 7.49
CA PHE A 136 -2.45 -12.91 7.47
C PHE A 136 -3.29 -12.99 8.75
N GLY A 137 -3.17 -12.02 9.65
CA GLY A 137 -3.83 -12.03 10.97
C GLY A 137 -2.98 -12.72 12.03
N ARG A 138 -3.25 -12.40 13.29
CA ARG A 138 -2.58 -12.96 14.48
C ARG A 138 -3.43 -14.01 15.20
N THR A 139 -4.74 -14.03 14.92
CA THR A 139 -5.70 -14.97 15.49
C THR A 139 -6.45 -15.69 14.39
N GLU A 140 -7.03 -16.85 14.71
CA GLU A 140 -7.86 -17.60 13.76
C GLU A 140 -9.02 -16.76 13.22
N VAL A 141 -9.67 -15.98 14.09
CA VAL A 141 -10.78 -15.11 13.73
C VAL A 141 -10.33 -14.06 12.72
N GLU A 142 -9.24 -13.34 13.00
CA GLU A 142 -8.68 -12.36 12.08
C GLU A 142 -8.32 -13.01 10.74
N SER A 143 -7.65 -14.16 10.74
CA SER A 143 -7.27 -14.86 9.51
C SER A 143 -8.49 -15.24 8.66
N ARG A 144 -9.58 -15.71 9.28
CA ARG A 144 -10.84 -16.03 8.58
C ARG A 144 -11.45 -14.78 7.93
N GLU A 145 -11.55 -13.69 8.68
CA GLU A 145 -12.10 -12.42 8.18
C GLU A 145 -11.28 -11.86 7.01
N LEU A 146 -9.95 -11.82 7.15
CA LEU A 146 -9.04 -11.34 6.11
C LEU A 146 -9.17 -12.17 4.82
N ARG A 147 -9.32 -13.49 4.93
CA ARG A 147 -9.53 -14.36 3.76
C ARG A 147 -10.82 -14.07 3.02
N ILE A 148 -11.90 -13.72 3.73
CA ILE A 148 -13.17 -13.32 3.10
C ILE A 148 -12.98 -12.00 2.36
N ILE A 149 -12.36 -11.01 3.02
CA ILE A 149 -12.04 -9.70 2.42
C ILE A 149 -11.24 -9.88 1.13
N ASP A 150 -10.15 -10.66 1.18
CA ASP A 150 -9.28 -10.86 0.03
C ASP A 150 -10.02 -11.51 -1.14
N LYS A 151 -10.89 -12.48 -0.85
CA LYS A 151 -11.71 -13.15 -1.86
C LYS A 151 -12.66 -12.16 -2.54
N VAL A 152 -13.34 -11.29 -1.78
CA VAL A 152 -14.23 -10.27 -2.35
C VAL A 152 -13.45 -9.27 -3.19
N ILE A 153 -12.31 -8.78 -2.71
CA ILE A 153 -11.45 -7.86 -3.47
C ILE A 153 -10.97 -8.51 -4.77
N PHE A 154 -10.61 -9.79 -4.77
CA PHE A 154 -10.12 -10.48 -5.97
C PHE A 154 -11.13 -10.46 -7.12
N TYR A 155 -12.41 -10.73 -6.82
CA TYR A 155 -13.49 -10.78 -7.82
C TYR A 155 -14.22 -9.46 -8.04
N ALA A 156 -13.94 -8.43 -7.23
CA ALA A 156 -14.57 -7.13 -7.40
C ALA A 156 -14.24 -6.50 -8.79
N PRO A 157 -15.19 -5.80 -9.42
CA PRO A 157 -14.91 -4.97 -10.60
C PRO A 157 -13.96 -3.83 -10.22
N THR A 158 -13.29 -3.24 -11.22
CA THR A 158 -12.25 -2.21 -11.03
C THR A 158 -12.72 -1.07 -10.13
N GLU A 159 -13.91 -0.52 -10.40
CA GLU A 159 -14.47 0.60 -9.63
C GLU A 159 -14.70 0.26 -8.14
N LEU A 160 -15.08 -0.99 -7.84
CA LEU A 160 -15.26 -1.44 -6.47
C LEU A 160 -13.90 -1.73 -5.81
N LYS A 161 -12.95 -2.30 -6.55
CA LYS A 161 -11.57 -2.49 -6.07
C LYS A 161 -10.95 -1.17 -5.62
N GLU A 162 -11.09 -0.11 -6.43
CA GLU A 162 -10.60 1.23 -6.08
C GLU A 162 -11.19 1.71 -4.75
N ARG A 163 -12.50 1.59 -4.54
CA ARG A 163 -13.16 1.99 -3.28
C ARG A 163 -12.71 1.14 -2.08
N LEU A 164 -12.56 -0.17 -2.26
CA LEU A 164 -12.13 -1.08 -1.21
C LEU A 164 -10.66 -0.83 -0.83
N LEU A 165 -9.81 -0.54 -1.81
CA LEU A 165 -8.40 -0.23 -1.63
C LEU A 165 -8.12 1.22 -1.22
N GLN A 166 -9.14 2.07 -1.01
CA GLN A 166 -8.95 3.37 -0.35
C GLN A 166 -8.77 3.24 1.17
N LYS A 167 -9.13 2.10 1.77
CA LYS A 167 -9.06 1.87 3.22
C LYS A 167 -7.77 1.13 3.57
N GLU A 168 -6.85 1.80 4.26
CA GLU A 168 -5.56 1.25 4.68
C GLU A 168 -5.74 -0.09 5.40
N LYS A 169 -6.67 -0.12 6.36
CA LYS A 169 -7.17 -1.32 7.00
C LYS A 169 -8.66 -1.49 6.72
N LEU A 170 -9.02 -2.59 6.08
CA LEU A 170 -10.41 -2.93 5.76
C LEU A 170 -10.91 -4.00 6.72
N THR A 171 -12.00 -3.70 7.43
CA THR A 171 -12.70 -4.64 8.32
C THR A 171 -13.90 -5.26 7.62
N MET A 172 -14.42 -6.38 8.14
CA MET A 172 -15.65 -7.00 7.62
C MET A 172 -16.85 -6.04 7.61
N ALA A 173 -17.00 -5.23 8.66
CA ALA A 173 -18.08 -4.24 8.75
C ALA A 173 -17.94 -3.10 7.72
N GLN A 174 -16.72 -2.73 7.35
CA GLN A 174 -16.48 -1.75 6.28
C GLN A 174 -16.69 -2.37 4.91
N LEU A 175 -16.20 -3.60 4.70
CA LEU A 175 -16.41 -4.35 3.47
C LEU A 175 -17.91 -4.44 3.12
N SER A 176 -18.72 -4.91 4.07
CA SER A 176 -20.18 -5.04 3.88
C SER A 176 -20.82 -3.70 3.50
N ARG A 177 -20.51 -2.63 4.23
CA ARG A 177 -21.03 -1.28 3.93
C ARG A 177 -20.65 -0.80 2.53
N ILE A 178 -19.39 -0.95 2.13
CA ILE A 178 -18.91 -0.49 0.82
C ILE A 178 -19.55 -1.29 -0.31
N VAL A 179 -19.61 -2.62 -0.18
CA VAL A 179 -20.23 -3.50 -1.18
C VAL A 179 -21.71 -3.17 -1.36
N SER A 180 -22.48 -3.13 -0.27
CA SER A 180 -23.92 -2.82 -0.34
C SER A 180 -24.19 -1.43 -0.90
N SER A 181 -23.38 -0.43 -0.53
CA SER A 181 -23.48 0.91 -1.10
C SER A 181 -23.19 0.93 -2.60
N TYR A 182 -22.15 0.21 -3.04
CA TYR A 182 -21.81 0.10 -4.46
C TYR A 182 -22.93 -0.54 -5.28
N GLU A 183 -23.51 -1.64 -4.80
CA GLU A 183 -24.63 -2.31 -5.47
C GLU A 183 -25.88 -1.40 -5.54
N SER A 184 -26.22 -0.73 -4.43
CA SER A 184 -27.34 0.23 -4.41
C SER A 184 -27.14 1.37 -5.40
N ILE A 185 -25.93 1.93 -5.48
CA ILE A 185 -25.61 3.02 -6.42
C ILE A 185 -25.74 2.52 -7.86
N LYS A 186 -25.25 1.31 -8.18
CA LYS A 186 -25.37 0.73 -9.52
C LYS A 186 -26.83 0.44 -9.91
N LEU A 187 -27.66 0.01 -8.97
CA LEU A 187 -29.09 -0.17 -9.21
C LEU A 187 -29.78 1.18 -9.49
N GLN A 188 -29.51 2.19 -8.68
CA GLN A 188 -30.07 3.53 -8.86
C GLN A 188 -29.62 4.18 -10.18
N ALA A 189 -28.34 4.07 -10.53
CA ALA A 189 -27.81 4.59 -11.78
C ALA A 189 -28.50 3.97 -13.01
N LYS A 190 -28.68 2.64 -13.02
CA LYS A 190 -29.42 1.94 -14.08
C LYS A 190 -30.87 2.41 -14.17
N ALA A 191 -31.53 2.65 -13.04
CA ALA A 191 -32.91 3.17 -13.04
C ALA A 191 -32.97 4.57 -13.68
N ILE A 192 -31.99 5.44 -13.40
CA ILE A 192 -31.92 6.78 -13.99
C ILE A 192 -31.69 6.70 -15.51
N GLU A 193 -30.75 5.85 -15.96
CA GLU A 193 -30.46 5.65 -17.38
C GLU A 193 -31.70 5.18 -18.16
N ASN A 194 -32.51 4.31 -17.56
CA ASN A 194 -33.76 3.82 -18.17
C ASN A 194 -34.90 4.86 -18.18
N THR A 195 -34.75 5.98 -17.46
CA THR A 195 -35.77 7.04 -17.39
C THR A 195 -35.49 8.24 -18.29
N VAL A 196 -34.44 8.20 -19.12
CA VAL A 196 -34.20 9.26 -20.12
C VAL A 196 -35.26 9.15 -21.22
N PRO A 197 -36.15 10.15 -21.41
CA PRO A 197 -37.24 10.08 -22.38
C PRO A 197 -36.70 10.33 -23.79
N GLY A 198 -36.33 9.25 -24.47
CA GLY A 198 -36.21 9.21 -25.93
C GLY A 198 -37.45 8.57 -26.54
N ASP A 199 -38.58 9.27 -26.50
CA ASP A 199 -39.69 9.19 -27.47
C ASP A 199 -40.92 9.93 -26.93
N ALA A 200 -40.95 11.24 -27.17
CA ALA A 200 -42.19 12.01 -27.20
C ALA A 200 -42.45 12.44 -28.65
N THR A 201 -42.56 11.46 -29.54
CA THR A 201 -42.97 11.72 -30.92
C THR A 201 -43.95 10.64 -31.40
N VAL A 202 -45.14 11.12 -31.79
CA VAL A 202 -46.18 10.47 -32.60
C VAL A 202 -47.16 9.53 -31.87
N ALA A 203 -48.15 10.10 -31.19
CA ALA A 203 -49.50 9.50 -31.08
C ALA A 203 -50.58 10.57 -30.79
N ALA A 204 -50.59 11.67 -31.54
CA ALA A 204 -51.73 12.60 -31.58
C ALA A 204 -52.37 12.50 -32.97
N GLY A 205 -52.99 11.35 -33.26
CA GLY A 205 -53.66 11.10 -34.52
C GLY A 205 -54.80 10.11 -34.32
N LEU A 206 -56.01 10.59 -34.57
CA LEU A 206 -57.25 9.84 -34.84
C LEU A 206 -58.00 9.26 -33.64
N ILE A 207 -58.88 10.09 -33.06
CA ILE A 207 -60.25 9.64 -32.75
C ILE A 207 -61.23 10.69 -33.26
N TYR A 208 -61.70 10.51 -34.49
CA TYR A 208 -62.94 11.10 -34.99
C TYR A 208 -64.09 10.34 -34.32
N ILE A 209 -64.86 10.99 -33.44
CA ILE A 209 -66.19 10.52 -33.05
C ILE A 209 -67.19 11.53 -33.60
N VAL A 210 -67.88 11.08 -34.65
CA VAL A 210 -69.13 11.65 -35.17
C VAL A 210 -70.21 11.38 -34.13
N LEU A 211 -70.90 12.42 -33.68
CA LEU A 211 -72.20 12.29 -33.03
C LEU A 211 -73.22 13.14 -33.80
N PHE A 212 -74.32 12.47 -34.11
CA PHE A 212 -75.52 12.95 -34.78
C PHE A 212 -76.18 14.15 -34.09
#